data_AF-A0A5R9ILD3-F1
#
_entry.id   AF-A0A5R9ILD3-F1
#
_cell.length_a   1.000
_cell.length_b   1.000
_cell.length_c   1.000
_cell.angle_alpha   90.00
_cell.angle_beta   90.00
_cell.angle_gamma   90.00
#
_symmetry.space_group_name_H-M   'P 1'
#
loop_
_entity.id
_entity.type
_entity.pdbx_description
1 polymer ?
#
loop_
_entity_poly.entity_id
_entity_poly.type
_entity_poly.pdbx_seq_one_letter_code
_entity_poly.pdbx_strand_id
1 'polypeptide(L)'
;MKHILFSLIIFSPLVSSQQLKPIENNELAHILGTMNILFESEGFPAVRVIKSSEKIMECNGSFQSCPYSRLFISYMMGDLGETPLLYELPKSKGWKLVASDTLNGELFITLETTLDQANISKESRSKWRSKTYRVKVVADQGVSLITQ
;
A
#
# COMPACT_ATOMS: atom_id res chain seq x y z
N MET A 1 -48.57 -61.71 8.67
CA MET A 1 -47.26 -61.31 8.12
C MET A 1 -47.00 -59.88 8.55
N LYS A 2 -45.89 -59.63 9.26
CA LYS A 2 -45.61 -58.37 9.97
C LYS A 2 -44.65 -57.55 9.10
N HIS A 3 -45.13 -56.49 8.47
CA HIS A 3 -44.30 -55.59 7.66
C HIS A 3 -43.42 -54.73 8.58
N ILE A 4 -42.10 -54.93 8.52
CA ILE A 4 -41.13 -54.07 9.18
C ILE A 4 -40.91 -52.86 8.27
N LEU A 5 -41.46 -51.72 8.67
CA LEU A 5 -41.23 -50.43 8.02
C LEU A 5 -39.80 -49.98 8.34
N PHE A 6 -38.91 -50.02 7.35
CA PHE A 6 -37.55 -49.50 7.47
C PHE A 6 -37.60 -47.97 7.34
N SER A 7 -37.50 -47.27 8.47
CA SER A 7 -37.46 -45.81 8.51
C SER A 7 -36.08 -45.33 8.07
N LEU A 8 -35.98 -44.81 6.85
CA LEU A 8 -34.75 -44.24 6.30
C LEU A 8 -34.44 -42.91 7.04
N ILE A 9 -33.47 -42.93 7.96
CA ILE A 9 -32.98 -41.72 8.63
C ILE A 9 -32.06 -40.99 7.63
N ILE A 10 -32.58 -39.93 7.04
CA ILE A 10 -31.83 -39.02 6.16
C ILE A 10 -30.96 -38.14 7.07
N PHE A 11 -29.67 -38.44 7.16
CA PHE A 11 -28.69 -37.59 7.84
C PHE A 11 -28.43 -36.35 6.99
N SER A 12 -29.00 -35.21 7.38
CA SER A 12 -28.63 -33.91 6.81
C SER A 12 -27.27 -33.48 7.35
N PRO A 13 -26.29 -33.09 6.52
CA PRO A 13 -25.05 -32.51 7.04
C PRO A 13 -25.36 -31.16 7.69
N LEU A 14 -24.99 -31.00 8.97
CA LEU A 14 -24.98 -29.70 9.63
C LEU A 14 -23.95 -28.81 8.93
N VAL A 15 -24.41 -27.90 8.09
CA VAL A 15 -23.60 -26.80 7.57
C VAL A 15 -23.40 -25.80 8.71
N SER A 16 -22.24 -25.86 9.37
CA SER A 16 -21.86 -24.87 10.36
C SER A 16 -21.38 -23.60 9.67
N SER A 17 -22.17 -22.53 9.76
CA SER A 17 -21.75 -21.19 9.35
C SER A 17 -21.17 -20.48 10.57
N GLN A 18 -19.85 -20.38 10.64
CA GLN A 18 -19.18 -19.61 11.69
C GLN A 18 -18.94 -18.20 11.19
N GLN A 19 -19.60 -17.22 11.82
CA GLN A 19 -19.36 -15.81 11.55
C GLN A 19 -17.96 -15.43 12.03
N LEU A 20 -17.11 -15.02 11.11
CA LEU A 20 -15.78 -14.51 11.44
C LEU A 20 -15.92 -13.20 12.21
N LYS A 21 -15.12 -13.03 13.25
CA LYS A 21 -14.98 -11.74 13.94
C LYS A 21 -13.94 -10.90 13.20
N PRO A 22 -14.16 -9.58 13.08
CA PRO A 22 -13.15 -8.68 12.51
C PRO A 22 -11.87 -8.73 13.35
N ILE A 23 -10.72 -8.56 12.68
CA ILE A 23 -9.43 -8.44 13.34
C ILE A 23 -9.37 -7.06 14.01
N GLU A 24 -8.93 -6.99 15.27
CA GLU A 24 -8.92 -5.75 16.09
C GLU A 24 -7.74 -4.81 15.78
N ASN A 25 -7.00 -5.04 14.69
CA ASN A 25 -5.88 -4.18 14.30
C ASN A 25 -6.35 -3.02 13.42
N ASN A 26 -6.81 -1.95 14.07
CA ASN A 26 -7.34 -0.76 13.39
C ASN A 26 -6.30 -0.05 12.51
N GLU A 27 -5.02 -0.03 12.89
CA GLU A 27 -3.97 0.57 12.07
C GLU A 27 -3.77 -0.22 10.77
N LEU A 28 -3.67 -1.54 10.86
CA LEU A 28 -3.55 -2.40 9.68
C LEU A 28 -4.79 -2.29 8.79
N ALA A 29 -5.99 -2.33 9.37
CA ALA A 29 -7.23 -2.14 8.62
C ALA A 29 -7.26 -0.78 7.90
N HIS A 30 -6.77 0.28 8.55
CA HIS A 30 -6.66 1.61 7.95
C HIS A 30 -5.64 1.65 6.81
N ILE A 31 -4.45 1.08 7.01
CA ILE A 31 -3.42 1.02 5.97
C ILE A 31 -3.96 0.28 4.76
N LEU A 32 -4.54 -0.92 4.96
CA LEU A 32 -5.13 -1.72 3.90
C LEU A 32 -6.27 -0.98 3.18
N GLY A 33 -7.13 -0.28 3.93
CA GLY A 33 -8.25 0.48 3.37
C GLY A 33 -7.86 1.77 2.63
N THR A 34 -6.65 2.28 2.84
CA THR A 34 -6.14 3.51 2.19
C THR A 34 -4.99 3.23 1.22
N MET A 35 -4.66 1.96 1.01
CA MET A 35 -3.55 1.54 0.19
C MET A 35 -3.81 1.87 -1.28
N ASN A 36 -2.82 2.50 -1.92
CA ASN A 36 -2.82 2.75 -3.36
C ASN A 36 -1.44 2.41 -3.93
N ILE A 37 -1.40 1.50 -4.91
CA ILE A 37 -0.17 1.09 -5.59
C ILE A 37 0.14 2.13 -6.67
N LEU A 38 1.25 2.85 -6.50
CA LEU A 38 1.72 3.84 -7.48
C LEU A 38 2.56 3.21 -8.58
N PHE A 39 3.22 2.10 -8.28
CA PHE A 39 4.11 1.38 -9.18
C PHE A 39 4.23 -0.08 -8.73
N GLU A 40 4.32 -0.98 -9.71
CA GLU A 40 4.64 -2.39 -9.53
C GLU A 40 5.56 -2.84 -10.67
N SER A 41 6.66 -3.52 -10.36
CA SER A 41 7.57 -4.03 -11.38
C SER A 41 7.06 -5.32 -12.02
N GLU A 42 7.31 -5.48 -13.31
CA GLU A 42 7.06 -6.74 -14.02
C GLU A 42 8.31 -7.64 -13.90
N GLY A 43 8.36 -8.51 -12.88
CA GLY A 43 9.43 -9.50 -12.71
C GLY A 43 10.16 -9.44 -11.37
N PHE A 44 11.27 -10.19 -11.29
CA PHE A 44 12.08 -10.33 -10.08
C PHE A 44 13.36 -9.47 -10.16
N PRO A 45 13.74 -8.78 -9.08
CA PRO A 45 13.02 -8.67 -7.81
C PRO A 45 11.71 -7.88 -7.95
N ALA A 46 10.67 -8.32 -7.24
CA ALA A 46 9.37 -7.67 -7.26
C ALA A 46 9.39 -6.44 -6.36
N VAL A 47 9.07 -5.28 -6.94
CA VAL A 47 9.07 -3.98 -6.27
C VAL A 47 7.69 -3.37 -6.36
N ARG A 48 7.15 -2.93 -5.22
CA ARG A 48 5.89 -2.18 -5.15
C ARG A 48 6.09 -0.85 -4.45
N VAL A 49 5.56 0.21 -5.02
CA VAL A 49 5.48 1.52 -4.38
C VAL A 49 4.06 1.73 -3.88
N ILE A 50 3.91 1.79 -2.58
CA ILE A 50 2.63 1.78 -1.90
C ILE A 50 2.44 3.10 -1.17
N LYS A 51 1.37 3.82 -1.52
CA LYS A 51 0.93 5.03 -0.81
C LYS A 51 -0.18 4.67 0.17
N SER A 52 -0.15 5.25 1.35
CA SER A 52 -1.23 5.16 2.34
C SER A 52 -1.42 6.52 3.02
N SER A 53 -2.60 6.76 3.59
CA SER A 53 -2.89 7.96 4.38
C SER A 53 -2.75 7.64 5.86
N GLU A 54 -2.24 8.58 6.67
CA GLU A 54 -2.24 8.39 8.13
C GLU A 54 -3.65 8.52 8.72
N LYS A 55 -4.47 9.37 8.10
CA LYS A 55 -5.84 9.66 8.49
C LYS A 55 -6.65 10.00 7.25
N ILE A 56 -7.93 9.60 7.26
CA ILE A 56 -8.91 10.04 6.28
C ILE A 56 -9.56 11.30 6.85
N MET A 57 -9.05 12.47 6.48
CA MET A 57 -9.59 13.77 6.88
C MET A 57 -9.27 14.83 5.83
N GLU A 58 -10.10 15.87 5.77
CA GLU A 58 -9.87 17.00 4.88
C GLU A 58 -8.82 17.98 5.42
N CYS A 59 -8.27 18.79 4.53
CA CYS A 59 -7.44 19.92 4.92
C CYS A 59 -8.34 21.11 5.29
N ASN A 60 -7.97 21.83 6.36
CA ASN A 60 -8.67 23.04 6.79
C ASN A 60 -8.12 24.28 6.06
N GLY A 61 -8.21 24.29 4.73
CA GLY A 61 -7.80 25.40 3.86
C GLY A 61 -6.28 25.59 3.68
N SER A 62 -5.45 25.08 4.59
CA SER A 62 -3.99 25.16 4.54
C SER A 62 -3.30 23.80 4.40
N PHE A 63 -2.25 23.67 3.57
CA PHE A 63 -1.57 22.38 3.36
C PHE A 63 -0.92 21.81 4.62
N GLN A 64 -0.53 22.65 5.58
CA GLN A 64 0.02 22.21 6.87
C GLN A 64 -0.99 21.37 7.65
N SER A 65 -2.28 21.68 7.50
CA SER A 65 -3.39 20.97 8.17
C SER A 65 -3.76 19.64 7.52
N CYS A 66 -3.31 19.39 6.29
CA CYS A 66 -3.56 18.11 5.64
C CYS A 66 -2.90 16.97 6.44
N PRO A 67 -3.55 15.80 6.56
CA PRO A 67 -2.89 14.62 7.10
C PRO A 67 -1.67 14.26 6.25
N TYR A 68 -0.69 13.60 6.84
CA TYR A 68 0.42 13.07 6.05
C TYR A 68 -0.03 11.82 5.29
N SER A 69 0.56 11.66 4.12
CA SER A 69 0.60 10.44 3.35
C SER A 69 1.96 9.77 3.56
N ARG A 70 1.89 8.48 3.92
CA ARG A 70 3.03 7.58 4.05
C ARG A 70 3.30 6.95 2.68
N LEU A 71 4.58 6.72 2.38
CA LEU A 71 4.99 6.03 1.17
C LEU A 71 5.95 4.92 1.54
N PHE A 72 5.63 3.72 1.07
CA PHE A 72 6.41 2.52 1.30
C PHE A 72 6.95 1.99 -0.02
N ILE A 73 8.18 1.50 0.02
CA ILE A 73 8.77 0.66 -1.03
C ILE A 73 8.83 -0.75 -0.48
N SER A 74 8.06 -1.66 -1.06
CA SER A 74 8.14 -3.08 -0.78
C SER A 74 9.04 -3.75 -1.81
N TYR A 75 9.97 -4.57 -1.35
CA TYR A 75 10.98 -5.26 -2.15
C TYR A 75 10.99 -6.75 -1.80
N MET A 76 10.95 -7.61 -2.81
CA MET A 76 10.97 -9.06 -2.66
C MET A 76 11.90 -9.67 -3.70
N MET A 77 12.88 -10.48 -3.27
CA MET A 77 13.92 -11.04 -4.14
C MET A 77 13.39 -12.14 -5.06
N GLY A 78 12.35 -12.86 -4.63
CA GLY A 78 11.60 -13.79 -5.48
C GLY A 78 11.47 -15.20 -4.93
N ASP A 79 12.02 -15.48 -3.75
CA ASP A 79 11.90 -16.78 -3.11
C ASP A 79 10.53 -16.94 -2.46
N LEU A 80 9.93 -18.12 -2.66
CA LEU A 80 8.64 -18.47 -2.10
C LEU A 80 8.73 -18.49 -0.57
N GLY A 81 7.85 -17.73 0.07
CA GLY A 81 7.76 -17.67 1.53
C GLY A 81 8.67 -16.62 2.18
N GLU A 82 9.43 -15.85 1.40
CA GLU A 82 10.15 -14.71 1.95
C GLU A 82 9.20 -13.58 2.36
N THR A 83 9.52 -12.93 3.48
CA THR A 83 8.82 -11.72 3.91
C THR A 83 9.39 -10.53 3.13
N PRO A 84 8.57 -9.76 2.40
CA PRO A 84 9.04 -8.59 1.68
C PRO A 84 9.70 -7.59 2.63
N LEU A 85 10.83 -7.03 2.21
CA LEU A 85 11.43 -5.88 2.88
C LEU A 85 10.56 -4.65 2.62
N LEU A 86 10.35 -3.84 3.66
CA LEU A 86 9.52 -2.64 3.58
C LEU A 86 10.31 -1.43 4.04
N TYR A 87 10.42 -0.43 3.18
CA TYR A 87 11.12 0.82 3.44
C TYR A 87 10.13 1.98 3.42
N GLU A 88 10.17 2.87 4.41
CA GLU A 88 9.31 4.06 4.46
C GLU A 88 10.10 5.31 4.06
N LEU A 89 9.57 6.09 3.12
CA LEU A 89 10.12 7.41 2.77
C LEU A 89 9.65 8.49 3.77
N PRO A 90 10.36 9.63 3.87
CA PRO A 90 9.96 10.72 4.75
C PRO A 90 8.53 11.19 4.46
N LYS A 91 7.68 11.24 5.49
CA LYS A 91 6.26 11.62 5.36
C LYS A 91 6.06 12.92 4.58
N SER A 92 5.07 12.94 3.69
CA SER A 92 4.72 14.09 2.85
C SER A 92 3.20 14.30 2.85
N LYS A 93 2.71 15.43 2.33
CA LYS A 93 1.26 15.68 2.20
C LYS A 93 0.62 14.91 1.03
N GLY A 94 1.45 14.37 0.14
CA GLY A 94 1.03 13.52 -0.96
C GLY A 94 2.23 13.07 -1.78
N TRP A 95 1.97 12.07 -2.63
CA TRP A 95 2.97 11.42 -3.48
C TRP A 95 2.41 11.09 -4.85
N LYS A 96 3.26 11.22 -5.87
CA LYS A 96 3.02 10.76 -7.23
C LYS A 96 4.26 10.09 -7.80
N LEU A 97 4.05 9.07 -8.63
CA LEU A 97 5.07 8.52 -9.51
C LEU A 97 5.32 9.53 -10.64
N VAL A 98 6.59 9.84 -10.91
CA VAL A 98 6.99 10.68 -12.04
C VAL A 98 7.53 9.83 -13.16
N ALA A 99 8.46 8.92 -12.84
CA ALA A 99 9.10 8.05 -13.82
C ALA A 99 9.62 6.78 -13.13
N SER A 100 9.81 5.74 -13.94
CA SER A 100 10.55 4.54 -13.56
C SER A 100 11.42 4.11 -14.74
N ASP A 101 12.67 3.77 -14.46
CA ASP A 101 13.68 3.42 -15.45
C ASP A 101 14.54 2.26 -14.93
N THR A 102 14.95 1.37 -15.82
CA THR A 102 15.93 0.32 -15.50
C THR A 102 17.22 0.60 -16.24
N LEU A 103 18.32 0.72 -15.50
CA LEU A 103 19.65 1.00 -16.06
C LEU A 103 20.65 0.03 -15.45
N ASN A 104 21.38 -0.71 -16.29
CA ASN A 104 22.39 -1.69 -15.86
C ASN A 104 21.87 -2.74 -14.86
N GLY A 105 20.60 -3.15 -14.98
CA GLY A 105 19.97 -4.10 -14.06
C GLY A 105 19.50 -3.48 -12.73
N GLU A 106 19.64 -2.17 -12.56
CA GLU A 106 19.18 -1.43 -11.39
C GLU A 106 17.88 -0.71 -11.71
N LEU A 107 16.88 -0.82 -10.83
CA LEU A 107 15.61 -0.12 -10.98
C LEU A 107 15.69 1.24 -10.29
N PHE A 108 15.39 2.28 -11.04
CA PHE A 108 15.25 3.65 -10.56
C PHE A 108 13.79 4.07 -10.59
N ILE A 109 13.32 4.64 -9.49
CA ILE A 109 11.95 5.14 -9.35
C ILE A 109 12.04 6.60 -8.93
N THR A 110 11.49 7.49 -9.76
CA THR A 110 11.40 8.92 -9.46
C THR A 110 10.01 9.26 -8.92
N LEU A 111 9.99 9.80 -7.72
CA LEU A 111 8.79 10.16 -6.97
C LEU A 111 8.80 11.65 -6.67
N GLU A 112 7.63 12.24 -6.60
CA GLU A 112 7.49 13.67 -6.27
C GLU A 112 6.42 13.87 -5.20
N THR A 113 6.68 14.81 -4.28
CA THR A 113 5.68 15.23 -3.31
C THR A 113 4.63 16.12 -3.96
N THR A 114 3.35 15.88 -3.66
CA THR A 114 2.26 16.60 -4.33
C THR A 114 1.14 17.01 -3.37
N LEU A 115 0.35 18.00 -3.80
CA LEU A 115 -0.89 18.45 -3.19
C LEU A 115 -2.08 18.31 -4.15
N ASP A 116 -1.95 17.54 -5.24
CA ASP A 116 -2.97 17.49 -6.29
C ASP A 116 -4.34 17.04 -5.78
N GLN A 117 -4.38 16.12 -4.81
CA GLN A 117 -5.62 15.65 -4.19
C GLN A 117 -6.02 16.46 -2.93
N ALA A 118 -5.26 17.48 -2.54
CA ALA A 118 -5.51 18.25 -1.33
C ALA A 118 -6.54 19.37 -1.57
N ASN A 119 -7.61 19.38 -0.77
CA ASN A 119 -8.59 20.46 -0.72
C ASN A 119 -8.04 21.68 0.05
N ILE A 120 -7.21 22.50 -0.61
CA ILE A 120 -6.55 23.66 -0.01
C ILE A 120 -6.76 24.93 -0.84
N SER A 121 -6.63 26.09 -0.20
CA SER A 121 -6.74 27.37 -0.87
C SER A 121 -5.63 27.56 -1.91
N LYS A 122 -5.89 28.37 -2.94
CA LYS A 122 -4.89 28.75 -3.95
C LYS A 122 -3.65 29.41 -3.31
N GLU A 123 -3.87 30.24 -2.29
CA GLU A 123 -2.80 30.91 -1.55
C GLU A 123 -1.93 29.92 -0.77
N SER A 124 -2.53 28.90 -0.16
CA SER A 124 -1.76 27.85 0.52
C SER A 124 -0.97 27.03 -0.50
N ARG A 125 -1.59 26.67 -1.63
CA ARG A 125 -0.95 25.90 -2.70
C ARG A 125 0.25 26.63 -3.30
N SER A 126 0.22 27.95 -3.46
CA SER A 126 1.35 28.72 -4.02
C SER A 126 2.58 28.77 -3.11
N LYS A 127 2.39 28.54 -1.79
CA LYS A 127 3.47 28.45 -0.79
C LYS A 127 4.11 27.06 -0.74
N TRP A 128 3.46 26.03 -1.30
CA TRP A 128 4.04 24.70 -1.36
C TRP A 128 5.21 24.63 -2.33
N ARG A 129 6.22 23.84 -1.97
CA ARG A 129 7.34 23.49 -2.84
C ARG A 129 7.43 21.98 -2.92
N SER A 130 7.25 21.50 -4.13
CA SER A 130 7.40 20.10 -4.46
C SER A 130 8.85 19.65 -4.24
N LYS A 131 9.03 18.42 -3.79
CA LYS A 131 10.32 17.76 -3.60
C LYS A 131 10.36 16.49 -4.40
N THR A 132 11.47 16.27 -5.08
CA THR A 132 11.69 15.08 -5.90
C THR A 132 12.63 14.12 -5.17
N TYR A 133 12.31 12.85 -5.22
CA TYR A 133 13.08 11.76 -4.63
C TYR A 133 13.37 10.75 -5.73
N ARG A 134 14.63 10.32 -5.84
CA ARG A 134 14.99 9.20 -6.70
C ARG A 134 15.35 8.01 -5.82
N VAL A 135 14.61 6.92 -5.99
CA VAL A 135 14.85 5.66 -5.29
C VAL A 135 15.61 4.75 -6.24
N LYS A 136 16.71 4.18 -5.76
CA LYS A 136 17.48 3.16 -6.46
C LYS A 136 17.23 1.82 -5.78
N VAL A 137 16.88 0.81 -6.56
CA VAL A 137 16.69 -0.56 -6.11
C VAL A 137 17.66 -1.46 -6.85
N VAL A 138 18.48 -2.18 -6.10
CA VAL A 138 19.51 -3.07 -6.63
C VAL A 138 19.23 -4.47 -6.13
N ALA A 139 19.29 -5.45 -7.03
CA ALA A 139 19.23 -6.86 -6.65
C ALA A 139 20.30 -7.16 -5.59
N ASP A 140 19.95 -7.92 -4.55
CA ASP A 140 20.84 -8.35 -3.46
C ASP A 140 21.39 -7.25 -2.55
N GLN A 141 21.18 -5.95 -2.85
CA GLN A 141 21.64 -4.82 -2.03
C GLN A 141 20.49 -3.98 -1.45
N GLY A 142 19.26 -4.21 -1.91
CA GLY A 142 18.05 -3.57 -1.39
C GLY A 142 17.77 -2.18 -1.96
N VAL A 143 17.15 -1.31 -1.15
CA VAL A 143 16.64 0.00 -1.56
C VAL A 143 17.48 1.13 -0.97
N SER A 144 17.89 2.07 -1.81
CA SER A 144 18.62 3.29 -1.43
C SER A 144 17.89 4.55 -1.89
N LEU A 145 17.82 5.56 -1.02
CA LEU A 145 17.25 6.86 -1.34
C LEU A 145 18.34 7.81 -1.84
N ILE A 146 18.17 8.33 -3.06
CA ILE A 146 19.00 9.37 -3.65
C ILE A 146 18.19 10.67 -3.60
N THR A 147 18.53 11.54 -2.65
CA THR A 147 17.94 12.88 -2.56
C THR A 147 18.68 13.83 -3.50
N GLN A 148 17.93 14.59 -4.30
CA GLN A 148 18.46 15.72 -5.07
C GLN A 148 18.11 17.04 -4.36
#